data_AF-A0A7K2XFS0-F1
#
_entry.id   AF-A0A7K2XFS0-F1
#
_cell.length_a   1.000
_cell.length_b   1.000
_cell.length_c   1.000
_cell.angle_alpha   90.00
_cell.angle_beta   90.00
_cell.angle_gamma   90.00
#
_symmetry.space_group_name_H-M   'P 1'
#
loop_
_entity.id
_entity.type
_entity.pdbx_description
1 polymer ?
#
loop_
_entity_poly.entity_id
_entity_poly.type
_entity_poly.pdbx_seq_one_letter_code
_entity_poly.pdbx_strand_id
1 'polypeptide(L)'
;VLAGPVATRTLALLGADVLRIDPPDRPELPDQHADTNVGKRTSVLDLERPSDRRTFDGLLDAADVLVTGYRPGALDRFDLHRPGLVTARVSAWGDYGPWGGRRGFDSLVQAATGIAVVEGSAEEPGVLPAQALDHATGYLLAAAVLRSLTERDRDGGTRLVRLALAQTGHWLTHALPAYEPGRYLVESEGPLGHLRHALSPVAYEGGPAGWTRPPGLPGGDAPVWAGPTA
;
A
#
# COMPACT_ATOMS: atom_id res chain seq x y z
N VAL A 1 6.06 2.62 6.92
CA VAL A 1 4.77 2.96 6.27
C VAL A 1 4.38 1.74 5.47
N LEU A 2 3.26 1.08 5.77
CA LEU A 2 2.97 -0.24 5.18
C LEU A 2 1.70 -0.28 4.32
N ALA A 3 0.65 0.49 4.63
CA ALA A 3 -0.60 0.40 3.88
C ALA A 3 -0.46 0.60 2.36
N GLY A 4 0.27 1.63 1.91
CA GLY A 4 0.52 1.86 0.47
C GLY A 4 1.33 0.74 -0.20
N PRO A 5 2.47 0.32 0.39
CA PRO A 5 3.21 -0.86 -0.06
C PRO A 5 2.40 -2.16 -0.08
N VAL A 6 1.53 -2.42 0.91
CA VAL A 6 0.63 -3.58 0.94
C VAL A 6 -0.40 -3.52 -0.20
N ALA A 7 -0.98 -2.35 -0.46
CA ALA A 7 -1.92 -2.17 -1.55
C ALA A 7 -1.27 -2.47 -2.90
N THR A 8 -0.10 -1.86 -3.15
CA THR A 8 0.63 -2.04 -4.41
C THR A 8 1.18 -3.45 -4.59
N ARG A 9 1.62 -4.11 -3.51
CA ARG A 9 1.95 -5.55 -3.53
C ARG A 9 0.73 -6.36 -3.96
N THR A 10 -0.44 -6.10 -3.40
CA THR A 10 -1.68 -6.80 -3.74
C THR A 10 -2.05 -6.59 -5.22
N LEU A 11 -1.86 -5.38 -5.76
CA LEU A 11 -2.09 -5.14 -7.19
C LEU A 11 -1.08 -5.90 -8.07
N ALA A 12 0.19 -5.97 -7.66
CA ALA A 12 1.22 -6.76 -8.35
C ALA A 12 0.89 -8.26 -8.34
N LEU A 13 0.35 -8.79 -7.23
CA LEU A 13 -0.16 -10.16 -7.17
C LEU A 13 -1.19 -10.43 -8.26
N LEU A 14 -2.06 -9.46 -8.51
CA LEU A 14 -3.15 -9.52 -9.48
C LEU A 14 -2.70 -9.19 -10.91
N GLY A 15 -1.40 -9.12 -11.16
CA GLY A 15 -0.83 -8.96 -12.50
C GLY A 15 -0.50 -7.54 -12.92
N ALA A 16 -0.64 -6.54 -12.03
CA ALA A 16 -0.21 -5.18 -12.35
C ALA A 16 1.32 -5.08 -12.45
N ASP A 17 1.84 -4.35 -13.45
CA ASP A 17 3.22 -3.88 -13.43
C ASP A 17 3.32 -2.72 -12.44
N VAL A 18 4.06 -2.95 -11.35
CA VAL A 18 4.16 -1.99 -10.25
C VAL A 18 5.60 -1.53 -10.10
N LEU A 19 5.82 -0.25 -10.37
CA LEU A 19 7.07 0.45 -10.16
C LEU A 19 6.95 1.40 -8.96
N ARG A 20 7.66 1.09 -7.89
CA ARG A 20 7.80 1.95 -6.71
C ARG A 20 8.91 2.97 -6.95
N ILE A 21 8.62 4.24 -6.68
CA ILE A 21 9.57 5.34 -6.75
C ILE A 21 9.83 5.87 -5.34
N ASP A 22 11.08 5.76 -4.88
CA ASP A 22 11.54 6.30 -3.60
C ASP A 22 12.47 7.50 -3.81
N PRO A 23 12.47 8.50 -2.89
CA PRO A 23 13.45 9.57 -2.92
C PRO A 23 14.81 9.10 -2.38
N PRO A 24 15.93 9.69 -2.82
CA PRO A 24 17.28 9.23 -2.45
C PRO A 24 17.60 9.38 -0.95
N ASP A 25 16.90 10.27 -0.25
CA ASP A 25 17.17 10.67 1.13
C ASP A 25 16.34 9.92 2.19
N ARG A 26 15.49 8.97 1.78
CA ARG A 26 14.59 8.24 2.70
C ARG A 26 14.60 6.74 2.45
N PRO A 27 15.70 6.03 2.79
CA PRO A 27 15.75 4.59 2.63
C PRO A 27 14.71 3.89 3.50
N GLU A 28 14.12 2.83 2.96
CA GLU A 28 13.20 1.93 3.68
C GLU A 28 13.97 0.97 4.59
N LEU A 29 13.32 0.50 5.66
CA LEU A 29 13.89 -0.54 6.52
C LEU A 29 14.00 -1.88 5.77
N PRO A 30 15.12 -2.62 5.86
CA PRO A 30 15.33 -3.86 5.10
C PRO A 30 14.18 -4.88 5.23
N ASP A 31 13.69 -5.12 6.44
CA ASP A 31 12.62 -6.10 6.69
C ASP A 31 11.29 -5.67 6.04
N GLN A 32 10.98 -4.36 6.08
CA GLN A 32 9.79 -3.82 5.41
C GLN A 32 9.93 -3.93 3.89
N HIS A 33 11.14 -3.74 3.39
CA HIS A 33 11.42 -3.89 1.96
C HIS A 33 11.19 -5.32 1.49
N ALA A 34 11.72 -6.29 2.24
CA ALA A 34 11.60 -7.72 1.96
C ALA A 34 10.14 -8.19 1.97
N ASP A 35 9.34 -7.76 2.95
CA ASP A 35 7.92 -8.13 3.04
C ASP A 35 7.07 -7.46 1.94
N THR A 36 7.19 -6.14 1.80
CA THR A 36 6.20 -5.38 1.02
C THR A 36 6.54 -5.17 -0.45
N ASN A 37 7.77 -5.50 -0.91
CA ASN A 37 8.18 -5.29 -2.31
C ASN A 37 8.22 -6.52 -3.21
N VAL A 38 7.71 -7.66 -2.75
CA VAL A 38 7.48 -8.82 -3.61
C VAL A 38 6.53 -8.49 -4.76
N GLY A 39 6.82 -9.00 -5.96
CA GLY A 39 6.08 -8.70 -7.19
C GLY A 39 6.32 -7.31 -7.80
N LYS A 40 7.06 -6.42 -7.12
CA LYS A 40 7.28 -5.03 -7.56
C LYS A 40 8.70 -4.79 -8.06
N ARG A 41 8.84 -3.73 -8.85
CA ARG A 41 10.12 -3.09 -9.19
C ARG A 41 10.30 -1.83 -8.35
N THR A 42 11.54 -1.48 -8.03
CA THR A 42 11.84 -0.28 -7.23
C THR A 42 12.93 0.56 -7.87
N SER A 43 12.72 1.88 -7.94
CA SER A 43 13.68 2.82 -8.50
C SER A 43 13.76 4.07 -7.63
N VAL A 44 14.89 4.77 -7.73
CA VAL A 44 15.13 6.01 -6.99
C VAL A 44 15.08 7.19 -7.96
N LEU A 45 14.22 8.16 -7.67
CA LEU A 45 14.14 9.41 -8.43
C LEU A 45 14.08 10.59 -7.46
N ASP A 46 14.95 11.56 -7.70
CA ASP A 46 14.92 12.84 -6.99
C ASP A 46 14.04 13.83 -7.74
N LEU A 47 12.80 14.00 -7.30
CA LEU A 47 11.86 14.88 -8.00
C LEU A 47 12.23 16.37 -7.92
N GLU A 48 13.24 16.75 -7.15
CA GLU A 48 13.80 18.10 -7.16
C GLU A 48 14.83 18.30 -8.28
N ARG A 49 15.41 17.21 -8.82
CA ARG A 49 16.29 17.25 -10.00
C ARG A 49 15.46 17.29 -11.28
N PRO A 50 15.65 18.29 -12.17
CA PRO A 50 14.85 18.42 -13.40
C PRO A 50 14.90 17.20 -14.34
N SER A 51 16.02 16.46 -14.38
CA SER A 51 16.14 15.24 -15.18
C SER A 51 15.21 14.14 -14.69
N ASP A 52 15.25 13.87 -13.39
CA ASP A 52 14.46 12.82 -12.73
C ASP A 52 12.99 13.19 -12.70
N ARG A 53 12.68 14.48 -12.54
CA ARG A 53 11.32 14.99 -12.68
C ARG A 53 10.74 14.67 -14.06
N ARG A 54 11.49 14.91 -15.15
CA ARG A 54 11.04 14.55 -16.51
C ARG A 54 10.82 13.05 -16.67
N THR A 55 11.72 12.23 -16.12
CA THR A 55 11.54 10.76 -16.13
C THR A 55 10.27 10.35 -15.38
N PHE A 56 10.06 10.90 -14.19
CA PHE A 56 8.86 10.65 -13.39
C PHE A 56 7.58 11.10 -14.10
N ASP A 57 7.59 12.28 -14.72
CA ASP A 57 6.43 12.78 -15.47
C ASP A 57 6.08 11.85 -16.63
N GLY A 58 7.06 11.36 -17.38
CA GLY A 58 6.82 10.37 -18.45
C GLY A 58 6.30 9.03 -17.95
N LEU A 59 6.77 8.57 -16.78
CA LEU A 59 6.20 7.39 -16.11
C LEU A 59 4.73 7.64 -15.72
N LEU A 60 4.45 8.80 -15.14
CA LEU A 60 3.11 9.16 -14.67
C LEU A 60 2.12 9.37 -15.82
N ASP A 61 2.57 9.91 -16.95
CA ASP A 61 1.77 10.07 -18.18
C ASP A 61 1.27 8.74 -18.73
N ALA A 62 2.04 7.66 -18.54
CA ALA A 62 1.71 6.32 -18.98
C ALA A 62 1.05 5.45 -17.88
N ALA A 63 0.88 5.99 -16.67
CA ALA A 63 0.39 5.21 -15.52
C ALA A 63 -1.14 5.14 -15.49
N ASP A 64 -1.67 3.95 -15.15
CA ASP A 64 -3.08 3.79 -14.83
C ASP A 64 -3.44 4.25 -13.42
N VAL A 65 -2.53 4.03 -12.49
CA VAL A 65 -2.73 4.22 -11.05
C VAL A 65 -1.52 4.89 -10.43
N LEU A 66 -1.76 5.91 -9.62
CA LEU A 66 -0.77 6.49 -8.70
C LEU A 66 -1.18 6.19 -7.26
N VAL A 67 -0.36 5.43 -6.53
CA VAL A 67 -0.57 5.18 -5.09
C VAL A 67 0.40 6.02 -4.26
N THR A 68 -0.10 6.74 -3.26
CA THR A 68 0.73 7.51 -2.32
C THR A 68 0.29 7.30 -0.87
N GLY A 69 1.27 7.06 0.00
CA GLY A 69 1.13 6.96 1.45
C GLY A 69 1.59 8.20 2.22
N TYR A 70 1.85 9.31 1.52
CA TYR A 70 2.29 10.55 2.15
C TYR A 70 1.13 11.28 2.82
N ARG A 71 1.44 12.06 3.87
CA ARG A 71 0.44 12.93 4.50
C ARG A 71 -0.19 13.87 3.46
N PRO A 72 -1.47 14.24 3.63
CA PRO A 72 -2.11 15.26 2.80
C PRO A 72 -1.26 16.52 2.69
N GLY A 73 -1.16 17.09 1.49
CA GLY A 73 -0.36 18.28 1.23
C GLY A 73 1.13 18.05 0.95
N ALA A 74 1.69 16.88 1.30
CA ALA A 74 3.14 16.66 1.20
C ALA A 74 3.67 16.65 -0.24
N LEU A 75 2.82 16.33 -1.22
CA LEU A 75 3.17 16.23 -2.62
C LEU A 75 2.53 17.34 -3.47
N ASP A 76 1.83 18.30 -2.88
CA ASP A 76 1.06 19.32 -3.62
C ASP A 76 1.96 20.23 -4.49
N ARG A 77 3.24 20.34 -4.14
CA ARG A 77 4.25 21.05 -4.96
C ARG A 77 4.58 20.33 -6.27
N PHE A 78 4.21 19.06 -6.39
CA PHE A 78 4.41 18.25 -7.57
C PHE A 78 3.08 18.16 -8.31
N ASP A 79 3.04 18.54 -9.59
CA ASP A 79 1.83 18.33 -10.40
C ASP A 79 1.70 16.84 -10.76
N LEU A 80 0.89 16.13 -9.98
CA LEU A 80 0.66 14.69 -10.10
C LEU A 80 -0.66 14.36 -10.80
N HIS A 81 -1.43 15.36 -11.24
CA HIS A 81 -2.71 15.11 -11.89
C HIS A 81 -2.51 14.73 -13.35
N ARG A 82 -3.22 13.70 -13.81
CA ARG A 82 -3.34 13.35 -15.22
C ARG A 82 -4.79 12.98 -15.57
N PRO A 83 -5.29 13.34 -16.75
CA PRO A 83 -6.58 12.85 -17.25
C PRO A 83 -6.59 11.31 -17.30
N GLY A 84 -7.66 10.69 -16.79
CA GLY A 84 -7.79 9.23 -16.79
C GLY A 84 -7.02 8.49 -15.68
N LEU A 85 -6.20 9.19 -14.89
CA LEU A 85 -5.44 8.56 -13.81
C LEU A 85 -6.34 8.20 -12.62
N VAL A 86 -6.14 7.01 -12.03
CA VAL A 86 -6.68 6.68 -10.71
C VAL A 86 -5.64 7.07 -9.66
N THR A 87 -5.90 8.13 -8.89
CA THR A 87 -5.04 8.51 -7.77
C THR A 87 -5.56 7.89 -6.48
N ALA A 88 -4.79 7.03 -5.85
CA ALA A 88 -5.12 6.39 -4.58
C ALA A 88 -4.21 6.92 -3.46
N ARG A 89 -4.81 7.49 -2.42
CA ARG A 89 -4.11 8.09 -1.28
C ARG A 89 -4.48 7.37 0.00
N VAL A 90 -3.48 7.06 0.81
CA VAL A 90 -3.65 6.58 2.17
C VAL A 90 -2.90 7.46 3.16
N SER A 91 -3.55 7.84 4.24
CA SER A 91 -2.94 8.61 5.32
C SER A 91 -3.40 8.09 6.68
N ALA A 92 -2.77 8.55 7.76
CA ALA A 92 -3.16 8.13 9.10
C ALA A 92 -4.57 8.61 9.49
N TRP A 93 -4.89 9.86 9.18
CA TRP A 93 -6.07 10.56 9.73
C TRP A 93 -7.12 10.95 8.69
N GLY A 94 -6.84 10.73 7.40
CA GLY A 94 -7.67 11.23 6.30
C GLY A 94 -7.46 12.72 6.03
N ASP A 95 -8.37 13.33 5.28
CA ASP A 95 -8.28 14.73 4.86
C ASP A 95 -9.31 15.64 5.53
N TYR A 96 -10.12 15.06 6.42
CA TYR A 96 -11.21 15.73 7.08
C TYR A 96 -10.95 15.82 8.58
N GLY A 97 -11.56 16.82 9.21
CA GLY A 97 -11.46 17.03 10.64
C GLY A 97 -10.10 17.57 11.10
N PRO A 98 -9.93 17.77 12.43
CA PRO A 98 -8.82 18.54 13.00
C PRO A 98 -7.46 17.86 12.86
N TRP A 99 -7.43 16.58 12.47
CA TRP A 99 -6.20 15.79 12.39
C TRP A 99 -5.73 15.52 10.95
N GLY A 100 -6.47 15.97 9.92
CA GLY A 100 -6.14 15.63 8.54
C GLY A 100 -4.75 16.07 8.06
N GLY A 101 -4.22 17.16 8.62
CA GLY A 101 -2.84 17.63 8.34
C GLY A 101 -1.75 16.99 9.20
N ARG A 102 -2.10 16.14 10.17
CA ARG A 102 -1.13 15.60 11.14
C ARG A 102 -0.36 14.43 10.55
N ARG A 103 0.88 14.26 11.02
CA ARG A 103 1.62 13.01 10.84
C ARG A 103 0.98 11.93 11.70
N GLY A 104 1.09 10.68 11.28
CA GLY A 104 0.62 9.55 12.05
C GLY A 104 1.28 8.27 11.59
N PHE A 105 1.33 7.32 12.51
CA PHE A 105 1.76 5.96 12.30
C PHE A 105 0.65 5.04 12.82
N ASP A 106 0.67 3.79 12.38
CA ASP A 106 -0.26 2.74 12.81
C ASP A 106 -0.49 2.78 14.34
N SER A 107 0.60 2.75 15.12
CA SER A 107 0.53 2.80 16.60
C SER A 107 -0.18 4.04 17.17
N LEU A 108 0.05 5.22 16.59
CA LEU A 108 -0.63 6.46 17.02
C LEU A 108 -2.12 6.40 16.71
N VAL A 109 -2.48 5.79 15.58
CA VAL A 109 -3.88 5.60 15.20
C VAL A 109 -4.53 4.59 16.13
N GLN A 110 -3.88 3.45 16.42
CA GLN A 110 -4.40 2.46 17.36
C GLN A 110 -4.68 3.07 18.74
N ALA A 111 -3.77 3.91 19.25
CA ALA A 111 -3.98 4.62 20.51
C ALA A 111 -5.19 5.55 20.46
N ALA A 112 -5.36 6.27 19.36
CA ALA A 112 -6.41 7.28 19.22
C ALA A 112 -7.79 6.71 18.86
N THR A 113 -7.87 5.51 18.26
CA THR A 113 -9.14 4.88 17.84
C THR A 113 -9.72 3.94 18.89
N GLY A 114 -9.04 3.75 20.03
CA GLY A 114 -9.47 2.86 21.11
C GLY A 114 -8.98 1.42 20.96
N ILE A 115 -8.29 1.08 19.87
CA ILE A 115 -7.69 -0.26 19.69
C ILE A 115 -6.74 -0.57 20.84
N ALA A 116 -5.90 0.38 21.24
CA ALA A 116 -4.96 0.17 22.35
C ALA A 116 -5.65 -0.09 23.71
N VAL A 117 -6.89 0.36 23.87
CA VAL A 117 -7.70 0.08 25.07
C VAL A 117 -8.31 -1.32 24.97
N VAL A 118 -8.80 -1.71 23.79
CA VAL A 118 -9.40 -3.03 23.55
C VAL A 118 -8.37 -4.16 23.66
N GLU A 119 -7.19 -3.96 23.11
CA GLU A 119 -6.10 -4.95 23.11
C GLU A 119 -5.27 -4.91 24.40
N GLY A 120 -5.51 -3.92 25.27
CA GLY A 120 -4.72 -3.66 26.48
C GLY A 120 -5.31 -4.27 27.74
N SER A 121 -4.68 -3.95 28.87
CA SER A 121 -5.21 -4.18 30.21
C SER A 121 -5.68 -2.86 30.84
N ALA A 122 -6.14 -2.91 32.10
CA ALA A 122 -6.46 -1.71 32.86
C ALA A 122 -5.21 -0.85 33.15
N GLU A 123 -4.03 -1.47 33.17
CA GLU A 123 -2.75 -0.86 33.53
C GLU A 123 -1.89 -0.50 32.32
N GLU A 124 -1.99 -1.24 31.20
CA GLU A 124 -1.09 -1.11 30.06
C GLU A 124 -1.84 -1.09 28.71
N PRO A 125 -1.50 -0.16 27.79
CA PRO A 125 -2.09 -0.15 26.45
C PRO A 125 -1.59 -1.35 25.64
N GLY A 126 -2.50 -1.98 24.89
CA GLY A 126 -2.19 -3.05 23.97
C GLY A 126 -1.93 -2.57 22.55
N VAL A 127 -1.58 -3.52 21.69
CA VAL A 127 -1.42 -3.32 20.25
C VAL A 127 -1.93 -4.55 19.51
N LEU A 128 -2.39 -4.36 18.28
CA LEU A 128 -2.71 -5.48 17.39
C LEU A 128 -1.51 -6.41 17.24
N PRO A 129 -1.72 -7.73 17.10
CA PRO A 129 -0.65 -8.74 17.07
C PRO A 129 0.25 -8.67 15.82
N ALA A 130 -0.10 -7.80 14.87
CA ALA A 130 0.67 -7.44 13.71
C ALA A 130 0.34 -5.98 13.33
N GLN A 131 0.97 -5.45 12.27
CA GLN A 131 0.57 -4.19 11.63
C GLN A 131 -0.74 -4.38 10.83
N ALA A 132 -1.75 -4.97 11.49
CA ALA A 132 -3.00 -5.43 10.91
C ALA A 132 -3.85 -4.24 10.43
N LEU A 133 -3.75 -3.09 11.11
CA LEU A 133 -4.43 -1.87 10.69
C LEU A 133 -3.86 -1.33 9.36
N ASP A 134 -2.54 -1.24 9.24
CA ASP A 134 -1.85 -0.91 7.99
C ASP A 134 -2.21 -1.91 6.87
N HIS A 135 -2.18 -3.21 7.15
CA HIS A 135 -2.51 -4.25 6.17
C HIS A 135 -3.96 -4.17 5.71
N ALA A 136 -4.92 -4.11 6.64
CA ALA A 136 -6.34 -4.00 6.34
C ALA A 136 -6.62 -2.77 5.48
N THR A 137 -6.01 -1.62 5.82
CA THR A 137 -6.17 -0.40 5.03
C THR A 137 -5.54 -0.54 3.64
N GLY A 138 -4.38 -1.21 3.53
CA GLY A 138 -3.75 -1.52 2.26
C GLY A 138 -4.61 -2.40 1.35
N TYR A 139 -5.24 -3.44 1.88
CA TYR A 139 -6.16 -4.29 1.11
C TYR A 139 -7.42 -3.55 0.67
N LEU A 140 -8.00 -2.73 1.55
CA LEU A 140 -9.12 -1.86 1.19
C LEU A 140 -8.72 -0.84 0.10
N LEU A 141 -7.50 -0.31 0.14
CA LEU A 141 -6.99 0.61 -0.88
C LEU A 141 -6.84 -0.11 -2.23
N ALA A 142 -6.30 -1.33 -2.25
CA ALA A 142 -6.22 -2.13 -3.47
C ALA A 142 -7.61 -2.43 -4.05
N ALA A 143 -8.57 -2.83 -3.21
CA ALA A 143 -9.95 -3.07 -3.63
C ALA A 143 -10.60 -1.80 -4.24
N ALA A 144 -10.37 -0.64 -3.62
CA ALA A 144 -10.88 0.62 -4.11
C ALA A 144 -10.21 1.06 -5.43
N VAL A 145 -8.92 0.75 -5.63
CA VAL A 145 -8.24 0.93 -6.92
C VAL A 145 -8.89 0.06 -8.00
N LEU A 146 -9.08 -1.24 -7.75
CA LEU A 146 -9.70 -2.16 -8.71
C LEU A 146 -11.12 -1.70 -9.10
N ARG A 147 -11.91 -1.28 -8.12
CA ARG A 147 -13.23 -0.69 -8.35
C ARG A 147 -13.15 0.56 -9.21
N SER A 148 -12.22 1.47 -8.90
CA SER A 148 -12.04 2.72 -9.64
C SER A 148 -11.59 2.49 -11.08
N LEU A 149 -10.73 1.50 -11.32
CA LEU A 149 -10.32 1.10 -12.66
C LEU A 149 -11.50 0.53 -13.45
N THR A 150 -12.35 -0.27 -12.81
CA THR A 150 -13.56 -0.85 -13.43
C THR A 150 -14.59 0.23 -13.78
N GLU A 151 -14.81 1.20 -12.89
CA GLU A 151 -15.69 2.35 -13.15
C GLU A 151 -15.11 3.27 -14.22
N ARG A 152 -13.78 3.46 -14.24
CA ARG A 152 -13.09 4.22 -15.28
C ARG A 152 -13.22 3.56 -16.66
N ASP A 153 -13.10 2.24 -16.74
CA ASP A 153 -13.23 1.49 -17.99
C ASP A 153 -14.62 1.67 -18.61
N ARG A 154 -15.66 1.71 -17.77
CA ARG A 154 -17.06 1.91 -18.21
C ARG A 154 -17.38 3.36 -18.56
N ASP A 155 -17.00 4.30 -17.69
CA ASP A 155 -17.53 5.67 -17.73
C ASP A 155 -16.47 6.70 -18.16
N GLY A 156 -15.21 6.30 -18.30
CA GLY A 156 -14.07 7.19 -18.48
C GLY A 156 -13.78 8.07 -17.26
N GLY A 157 -12.89 9.05 -17.47
CA GLY A 157 -12.58 10.12 -16.51
C GLY A 157 -11.51 9.78 -15.45
N THR A 158 -11.13 10.80 -14.68
CA THR A 158 -10.14 10.69 -13.60
C THR A 158 -10.83 10.24 -12.30
N ARG A 159 -10.15 9.47 -11.45
CA ARG A 159 -10.68 9.01 -10.15
C ARG A 159 -9.73 9.35 -9.01
N LEU A 160 -10.29 9.65 -7.84
CA LEU A 160 -9.55 9.88 -6.60
C LEU A 160 -10.10 8.99 -5.49
N VAL A 161 -9.26 8.10 -4.97
CA VAL A 161 -9.54 7.22 -3.84
C VAL A 161 -8.76 7.73 -2.63
N ARG A 162 -9.42 7.79 -1.47
CA ARG A 162 -8.82 8.29 -0.22
C ARG A 162 -9.23 7.39 0.92
N LEU A 163 -8.26 6.77 1.59
CA LEU A 163 -8.46 5.97 2.78
C LEU A 163 -7.66 6.55 3.95
N ALA A 164 -8.19 6.37 5.15
CA ALA A 164 -7.54 6.75 6.39
C ALA A 164 -7.37 5.53 7.30
N LEU A 165 -6.18 5.34 7.89
CA LEU A 165 -6.00 4.34 8.93
C LEU A 165 -7.02 4.54 10.06
N ALA A 166 -7.31 5.78 10.47
CA ALA A 166 -8.27 6.04 11.53
C ALA A 166 -9.70 5.56 11.20
N GLN A 167 -10.10 5.61 9.93
CA GLN A 167 -11.41 5.10 9.49
C GLN A 167 -11.43 3.56 9.53
N THR A 168 -10.37 2.91 9.05
CA THR A 168 -10.22 1.46 9.18
C THR A 168 -10.18 1.05 10.65
N GLY A 169 -9.43 1.77 11.49
CA GLY A 169 -9.32 1.50 12.91
C GLY A 169 -10.65 1.64 13.64
N HIS A 170 -11.46 2.65 13.28
CA HIS A 170 -12.83 2.77 13.78
C HIS A 170 -13.71 1.59 13.35
N TRP A 171 -13.58 1.13 12.10
CA TRP A 171 -14.31 -0.06 11.64
C TRP A 171 -13.88 -1.34 12.39
N LEU A 172 -12.57 -1.53 12.61
CA LEU A 172 -12.02 -2.65 13.37
C LEU A 172 -12.53 -2.68 14.82
N THR A 173 -12.75 -1.52 15.45
CA THR A 173 -13.29 -1.44 16.81
C THR A 173 -14.81 -1.63 16.90
N HIS A 174 -15.54 -1.57 15.79
CA HIS A 174 -17.01 -1.62 15.78
C HIS A 174 -17.59 -2.85 15.08
N ALA A 175 -16.81 -3.63 14.32
CA ALA A 175 -17.24 -4.93 13.79
C ALA A 175 -16.07 -5.75 13.22
N LEU A 176 -15.49 -6.64 14.04
CA LEU A 176 -14.87 -7.84 13.52
C LEU A 176 -15.49 -9.07 14.18
N PRO A 177 -16.05 -10.03 13.41
CA PRO A 177 -16.44 -11.30 13.98
C PRO A 177 -15.19 -12.03 14.51
N ALA A 178 -15.36 -12.89 15.51
CA ALA A 178 -14.31 -13.79 15.94
C ALA A 178 -13.76 -14.57 14.72
N TYR A 179 -12.45 -14.61 14.55
CA TYR A 179 -11.79 -15.32 13.46
C TYR A 179 -10.66 -16.21 13.99
N GLU A 180 -10.46 -17.36 13.35
CA GLU A 180 -9.34 -18.25 13.67
C GLU A 180 -8.20 -18.05 12.66
N PRO A 181 -7.06 -17.44 13.05
CA PRO A 181 -5.96 -17.14 12.13
C PRO A 181 -5.33 -18.39 11.52
N GLY A 182 -5.40 -19.54 12.21
CA GLY A 182 -4.76 -20.80 11.79
C GLY A 182 -5.16 -21.25 10.38
N ARG A 183 -6.41 -21.01 9.96
CA ARG A 183 -6.91 -21.39 8.63
C ARG A 183 -6.33 -20.57 7.47
N TYR A 184 -5.69 -19.44 7.78
CA TYR A 184 -5.12 -18.51 6.79
C TYR A 184 -3.60 -18.46 6.81
N LEU A 185 -2.96 -19.32 7.61
CA LEU A 185 -1.51 -19.41 7.66
C LEU A 185 -1.07 -20.64 6.87
N VAL A 186 -0.04 -20.47 6.06
CA VAL A 186 0.63 -21.54 5.31
C VAL A 186 2.07 -21.63 5.76
N GLU A 187 2.60 -22.84 5.74
CA GLU A 187 4.02 -23.11 5.94
C GLU A 187 4.67 -23.43 4.61
N SER A 188 5.83 -22.84 4.35
CA SER A 188 6.62 -23.08 3.15
C SER A 188 8.07 -23.33 3.51
N GLU A 189 8.69 -24.30 2.86
CA GLU A 189 10.14 -24.52 2.92
C GLU A 189 10.82 -23.76 1.79
N GLY A 190 11.93 -23.09 2.10
CA GLY A 190 12.67 -22.34 1.09
C GLY A 190 14.11 -22.02 1.50
N PRO A 191 14.84 -21.25 0.67
CA PRO A 191 16.22 -20.87 0.94
C PRO A 191 16.41 -20.06 2.24
N LEU A 192 15.33 -19.51 2.80
CA LEU A 192 15.31 -18.81 4.09
C LEU A 192 14.91 -19.73 5.26
N GLY A 193 14.83 -21.04 5.01
CA GLY A 193 14.33 -22.04 5.94
C GLY A 193 12.82 -22.19 5.89
N HIS A 194 12.28 -22.77 6.97
CA HIS A 194 10.86 -22.91 7.19
C HIS A 194 10.24 -21.54 7.49
N LEU A 195 9.26 -21.14 6.69
CA LEU A 195 8.53 -19.89 6.83
C LEU A 195 7.07 -20.19 7.09
N ARG A 196 6.50 -19.57 8.13
CA ARG A 196 5.06 -19.52 8.34
C ARG A 196 4.56 -18.13 7.98
N HIS A 197 3.71 -18.05 6.97
CA HIS A 197 3.21 -16.78 6.46
C HIS A 197 1.71 -16.84 6.13
N ALA A 198 1.08 -15.68 5.97
CA ALA A 198 -0.33 -15.63 5.59
C ALA A 198 -0.54 -16.08 4.13
N LEU A 199 -1.67 -16.75 3.87
CA LEU A 199 -2.22 -16.96 2.54
C LEU A 199 -2.59 -15.63 1.88
N SER A 200 -2.67 -15.62 0.55
CA SER A 200 -3.22 -14.49 -0.17
C SER A 200 -4.65 -14.19 0.33
N PRO A 201 -4.97 -12.93 0.68
CA PRO A 201 -6.34 -12.54 1.03
C PRO A 201 -7.26 -12.46 -0.20
N VAL A 202 -6.73 -12.71 -1.40
CA VAL A 202 -7.47 -12.76 -2.65
C VAL A 202 -7.35 -14.17 -3.23
N ALA A 203 -8.47 -14.88 -3.33
CA ALA A 203 -8.56 -16.20 -3.95
C ALA A 203 -9.83 -16.27 -4.81
N TYR A 204 -9.66 -16.64 -6.08
CA TYR A 204 -10.73 -16.95 -7.03
C TYR A 204 -10.21 -17.98 -8.03
N GLU A 205 -11.11 -18.72 -8.69
CA GLU A 205 -10.74 -19.74 -9.68
C GLU A 205 -9.96 -19.12 -10.85
N GLY A 206 -8.79 -19.68 -11.17
CA GLY A 206 -7.88 -19.11 -12.18
C GLY A 206 -7.07 -17.90 -11.70
N GLY A 207 -7.15 -17.54 -10.43
CA GLY A 207 -6.35 -16.47 -9.82
C GLY A 207 -4.86 -16.83 -9.68
N PRO A 208 -4.02 -15.84 -9.35
CA PRO A 208 -2.57 -16.01 -9.22
C PRO A 208 -2.23 -17.03 -8.12
N ALA A 209 -1.42 -18.04 -8.45
CA ALA A 209 -0.97 -19.07 -7.51
C ALA A 209 0.24 -18.65 -6.65
N GLY A 210 0.85 -17.50 -6.96
CA GLY A 210 2.04 -17.00 -6.29
C GLY A 210 2.51 -15.66 -6.88
N TRP A 211 3.59 -15.14 -6.33
CA TRP A 211 4.19 -13.89 -6.78
C TRP A 211 4.97 -14.07 -8.08
N THR A 212 4.86 -13.09 -8.98
CA THR A 212 5.58 -13.09 -10.27
C THR A 212 7.10 -12.97 -10.11
N ARG A 213 7.57 -12.35 -9.03
CA ARG A 213 9.00 -12.23 -8.69
C ARG A 213 9.24 -11.98 -7.20
N PRO A 214 10.39 -12.41 -6.64
CA PRO A 214 10.83 -11.97 -5.32
C PRO A 214 11.14 -10.46 -5.29
N PRO A 215 11.24 -9.84 -4.09
CA PRO A 215 11.71 -8.46 -3.98
C PRO A 215 13.14 -8.32 -4.54
N GLY A 216 13.38 -7.23 -5.26
CA GLY A 216 14.72 -6.86 -5.78
C GLY A 216 15.57 -6.14 -4.74
N LEU A 217 16.69 -5.57 -5.18
CA LEU A 217 17.45 -4.62 -4.36
C LEU A 217 16.71 -3.26 -4.32
N PRO A 218 16.71 -2.55 -3.17
CA PRO A 218 16.13 -1.21 -3.09
C PRO A 218 16.73 -0.26 -4.14
N GLY A 219 15.88 0.29 -5.00
CA GLY A 219 16.30 1.21 -6.06
C GLY A 219 17.09 0.56 -7.20
N GLY A 220 17.10 -0.77 -7.28
CA GLY A 220 17.91 -1.50 -8.25
C GLY A 220 17.34 -1.59 -9.67
N ASP A 221 16.07 -1.25 -9.88
CA ASP A 221 15.42 -1.33 -11.19
C ASP A 221 15.45 0.02 -11.92
N ALA A 222 15.52 -0.04 -13.25
CA ALA A 222 15.42 1.16 -14.10
C ALA A 222 14.02 1.79 -14.01
N PRO A 223 13.91 3.14 -14.04
CA PRO A 223 12.63 3.86 -13.95
C PRO A 223 11.88 3.85 -15.28
N VAL A 224 11.47 2.66 -15.74
CA VAL A 224 10.72 2.44 -16.99
C VAL A 224 9.60 1.42 -16.76
N TRP A 225 8.46 1.54 -17.44
CA TRP A 225 7.44 0.49 -17.42
C TRP A 225 7.94 -0.77 -18.14
N ALA A 226 7.54 -1.94 -17.64
CA ALA A 226 7.73 -3.17 -18.38
C ALA A 226 6.84 -3.10 -19.62
N GLY A 227 7.36 -3.52 -20.77
CA GLY A 227 6.53 -3.64 -21.97
C GLY A 227 5.33 -4.57 -21.70
N PRO A 228 4.29 -4.53 -22.55
CA PRO A 228 3.14 -5.41 -22.38
C PRO A 228 3.62 -6.86 -22.25
N THR A 229 3.18 -7.52 -21.18
CA THR A 229 3.39 -8.95 -20.99
C THR A 229 2.71 -9.68 -22.15
N ALA A 230 3.51 -10.39 -22.95
CA ALA A 230 3.05 -11.22 -24.05
C ALA A 230 2.18 -12.40 -23.58
#